data_AF-A0AA87TFQ0-F1
#
_entry.id   AF-A0AA87TFQ0-F1
#
_cell.length_a   1.000
_cell.length_b   1.000
_cell.length_c   1.000
_cell.angle_alpha   90.00
_cell.angle_beta   90.00
_cell.angle_gamma   90.00
#
_symmetry.space_group_name_H-M   'P 1'
#
loop_
_entity.id
_entity.type
_entity.pdbx_description
1 polymer ?
#
loop_
_entity_poly.entity_id
_entity_poly.type
_entity_poly.pdbx_seq_one_letter_code
_entity_poly.pdbx_strand_id
1 'polypeptide(L)'
;MKKRMAVISVCCIFLLLCTSCTSLGVRLHGEQYFVGKTENDLIKYFGDHGIELSNKTEYDKVVRFCNQIDTIYMDKTIVKTYKEGIPQLIFSLNFVEYNDGCLCLNGRGHYSGGTSSVGTVIMPRHSNDNHVIKSELSRFWSEVKRLNAVPTNNQDARFNSTPVGNWYFVYKTSSEYTYHVGNPYVKEPSSSIPFYHYDIWRIDVSSKQKETTYTEIAYVFDLKYLTYYDSEGEQISLQQALANEKYYENQGYIRRLSTEGMTVDAYIKDEKIIKIEKQ
;
A
#
# COMPACT_ATOMS: atom_id res chain seq x y z
N MET A 1 43.69 6.47 20.56
CA MET A 1 42.85 5.87 19.49
C MET A 1 41.49 6.55 19.31
N LYS A 2 40.75 6.93 20.36
CA LYS A 2 39.41 7.58 20.24
C LYS A 2 39.38 8.89 19.42
N LYS A 3 40.41 9.76 19.52
CA LYS A 3 40.49 11.00 18.72
C LYS A 3 40.70 10.79 17.22
N ARG A 4 41.32 9.67 16.80
CA ARG A 4 41.53 9.35 15.37
C ARG A 4 40.25 8.82 14.70
N MET A 5 39.42 8.08 15.44
CA MET A 5 38.13 7.58 14.94
C MET A 5 37.10 8.71 14.74
N ALA A 6 37.08 9.71 15.63
CA ALA A 6 36.18 10.86 15.51
C ALA A 6 36.48 11.75 14.29
N VAL A 7 37.76 11.94 13.95
CA VAL A 7 38.18 12.71 12.77
C VAL A 7 37.81 11.99 11.47
N ILE A 8 37.90 10.65 11.44
CA ILE A 8 37.49 9.83 10.30
C ILE A 8 35.97 9.91 10.10
N SER A 9 35.15 9.78 11.15
CA SER A 9 33.69 9.92 11.05
C SER A 9 33.25 11.31 10.57
N VAL A 10 33.88 12.38 11.05
CA VAL A 10 33.55 13.75 10.59
C VAL A 10 33.94 13.97 9.13
N CYS A 11 35.10 13.44 8.70
CA CYS A 11 35.49 13.48 7.28
C CYS A 11 34.54 12.68 6.39
N CYS A 12 34.08 11.50 6.81
CA CYS A 12 33.12 10.69 6.06
C CYS A 12 31.77 11.41 5.90
N ILE A 13 31.27 12.07 6.95
CA ILE A 13 30.01 12.85 6.89
C ILE A 13 30.17 14.09 6.00
N PHE A 14 31.33 14.78 6.04
CA PHE A 14 31.62 15.91 5.17
C PHE A 14 31.75 15.49 3.70
N LEU A 15 32.39 14.36 3.41
CA LEU A 15 32.51 13.80 2.06
C LEU A 15 31.13 13.42 1.49
N LEU A 16 30.27 12.80 2.30
CA LEU A 16 28.87 12.47 1.93
C LEU A 16 28.03 13.72 1.63
N LEU A 17 28.23 14.81 2.39
CA LEU A 17 27.56 16.09 2.16
C LEU A 17 28.06 16.78 0.87
N CYS A 18 29.36 16.74 0.59
CA CYS A 18 29.93 17.37 -0.61
C CYS A 18 29.52 16.65 -1.92
N THR A 19 29.37 15.33 -1.93
CA THR A 19 28.85 14.58 -3.08
C THR A 19 27.36 14.82 -3.33
N SER A 20 26.60 15.18 -2.28
CA SER A 20 25.17 15.46 -2.39
C SER A 20 24.86 16.81 -3.05
N CYS A 21 25.73 17.81 -2.92
CA CYS A 21 25.50 19.14 -3.51
C CYS A 21 25.64 19.17 -5.04
N THR A 22 26.61 18.44 -5.59
CA THR A 22 26.84 18.34 -7.05
C THR A 22 25.74 17.55 -7.72
N SER A 23 25.36 16.39 -7.15
CA SER A 23 24.28 15.54 -7.66
C SER A 23 22.92 16.23 -7.59
N LEU A 24 22.62 16.97 -6.51
CA LEU A 24 21.41 17.79 -6.40
C LEU A 24 21.39 18.94 -7.41
N GLY A 25 22.52 19.61 -7.61
CA GLY A 25 22.66 20.69 -8.60
C GLY A 25 22.42 20.21 -10.03
N VAL A 26 22.99 19.06 -10.41
CA VAL A 26 22.75 18.43 -11.73
C VAL A 26 21.30 17.95 -11.85
N ARG A 27 20.69 17.44 -10.78
CA ARG A 27 19.27 17.05 -10.80
C ARG A 27 18.33 18.23 -11.06
N LEU A 28 18.68 19.43 -10.59
CA LEU A 28 17.86 20.64 -10.73
C LEU A 28 18.12 21.41 -12.04
N HIS A 29 19.36 21.42 -12.53
CA HIS A 29 19.77 22.24 -13.67
C HIS A 29 20.24 21.44 -14.89
N GLY A 30 20.19 20.12 -14.82
CA GLY A 30 20.70 19.24 -15.89
C GLY A 30 22.18 19.47 -16.15
N GLU A 31 22.58 19.30 -17.40
CA GLU A 31 23.95 19.50 -17.87
C GLU A 31 24.41 20.96 -17.77
N GLN A 32 23.48 21.92 -17.74
CA GLN A 32 23.78 23.35 -17.61
C GLN A 32 24.36 23.72 -16.23
N TYR A 33 24.22 22.84 -15.23
CA TYR A 33 24.84 23.01 -13.91
C TYR A 33 26.36 23.28 -14.00
N PHE A 34 27.01 22.73 -15.03
CA PHE A 34 28.46 22.79 -15.19
C PHE A 34 28.96 24.07 -15.88
N VAL A 35 28.10 24.87 -16.48
CA VAL A 35 28.52 26.12 -17.13
C VAL A 35 29.09 27.09 -16.09
N GLY A 36 30.28 27.63 -16.37
CA GLY A 36 31.04 28.50 -15.46
C GLY A 36 31.84 27.76 -14.38
N LYS A 37 31.73 26.42 -14.28
CA LYS A 37 32.52 25.58 -13.38
C LYS A 37 33.82 25.12 -14.03
N THR A 38 34.61 24.36 -13.27
CA THR A 38 35.91 23.83 -13.73
C THR A 38 35.80 22.40 -14.20
N GLU A 39 36.79 21.92 -14.96
CA GLU A 39 36.90 20.51 -15.34
C GLU A 39 36.87 19.57 -14.12
N ASN A 40 37.45 19.99 -12.99
CA ASN A 40 37.43 19.23 -11.75
C ASN A 40 36.01 18.96 -11.22
N ASP A 41 35.04 19.81 -11.53
CA ASP A 41 33.65 19.59 -11.13
C ASP A 41 32.96 18.53 -11.99
N LEU A 42 33.33 18.43 -13.27
CA LEU A 42 32.93 17.31 -14.15
C LEU A 42 33.59 16.01 -13.68
N ILE A 43 34.90 16.02 -13.41
CA ILE A 43 35.65 14.86 -12.92
C ILE A 43 35.02 14.31 -11.63
N LYS A 44 34.60 15.19 -10.72
CA LYS A 44 33.92 14.77 -9.48
C LYS A 44 32.56 14.11 -9.73
N TYR A 45 31.80 14.57 -10.74
CA TYR A 45 30.47 14.04 -11.03
C TYR A 45 30.51 12.75 -11.85
N PHE A 46 31.37 12.70 -12.86
CA PHE A 46 31.52 11.55 -13.78
C PHE A 46 32.52 10.51 -13.27
N GLY A 47 33.38 10.87 -12.33
CA GLY A 47 34.34 9.98 -11.67
C GLY A 47 35.56 9.61 -12.52
N ASP A 48 35.86 10.33 -13.59
CA ASP A 48 37.04 10.17 -14.44
C ASP A 48 37.47 11.48 -15.10
N HIS A 49 38.53 11.45 -15.93
CA HIS A 49 39.04 12.60 -16.68
C HIS A 49 38.36 12.84 -18.04
N GLY A 50 37.33 12.07 -18.38
CA GLY A 50 36.71 12.07 -19.70
C GLY A 50 37.68 11.69 -20.83
N ILE A 51 37.22 11.86 -22.07
CA ILE A 51 37.99 11.63 -23.29
C ILE A 51 38.13 12.96 -24.03
N GLU A 52 39.37 13.40 -24.23
CA GLU A 52 39.62 14.62 -25.01
C GLU A 52 39.30 14.39 -26.49
N LEU A 53 38.50 15.29 -27.06
CA LEU A 53 38.08 15.24 -28.46
C LEU A 53 38.99 16.11 -29.33
N SER A 54 39.05 15.82 -30.63
CA SER A 54 39.83 16.61 -31.60
C SER A 54 39.39 18.09 -31.57
N ASN A 55 40.32 18.96 -31.20
CA ASN A 55 40.03 20.34 -30.84
C ASN A 55 39.66 21.21 -32.05
N LYS A 56 38.75 22.18 -31.84
CA LYS A 56 38.51 23.32 -32.73
C LYS A 56 39.33 24.48 -32.20
N THR A 57 39.99 25.25 -33.06
CA THR A 57 40.91 26.37 -32.74
C THR A 57 40.36 27.48 -31.82
N GLU A 58 39.11 27.38 -31.35
CA GLU A 58 38.39 28.34 -30.51
C GLU A 58 38.48 28.05 -29.00
N TYR A 59 38.74 26.80 -28.63
CA TYR A 59 38.71 26.32 -27.24
C TYR A 59 40.05 25.76 -26.81
N ASP A 60 40.34 25.83 -25.51
CA ASP A 60 41.58 25.26 -24.96
C ASP A 60 41.48 23.72 -24.96
N LYS A 61 40.29 23.19 -24.64
CA LYS A 61 40.02 21.76 -24.56
C LYS A 61 38.55 21.46 -24.84
N VAL A 62 38.27 20.32 -25.47
CA VAL A 62 36.93 19.74 -25.55
C VAL A 62 36.99 18.32 -24.98
N VAL A 63 36.19 18.03 -23.97
CA VAL A 63 36.25 16.74 -23.25
C VAL A 63 34.87 16.11 -23.19
N ARG A 64 34.77 14.85 -23.59
CA ARG A 64 33.58 14.02 -23.45
C ARG A 64 33.57 13.31 -22.10
N PHE A 65 32.51 13.49 -21.34
CA PHE A 65 32.26 12.76 -20.10
C PHE A 65 31.02 11.88 -20.25
N CYS A 66 31.07 10.69 -19.68
CA CYS A 66 29.97 9.72 -19.73
C CYS A 66 29.85 9.02 -18.38
N ASN A 67 28.63 8.96 -17.84
CA ASN A 67 28.27 8.07 -16.75
C ASN A 67 26.89 7.44 -17.02
N GLN A 68 26.52 7.32 -18.30
CA GLN A 68 25.22 6.83 -18.70
C GLN A 68 25.12 5.32 -18.46
N ILE A 69 24.03 4.92 -17.81
CA ILE A 69 23.70 3.54 -17.51
C ILE A 69 22.31 3.24 -18.08
N ASP A 70 22.24 2.31 -19.02
CA ASP A 70 20.99 1.85 -19.61
C ASP A 70 20.60 0.51 -18.97
N THR A 71 19.43 0.45 -18.33
CA THR A 71 18.88 -0.80 -17.77
C THR A 71 17.71 -1.29 -18.62
N ILE A 72 17.78 -2.54 -19.08
CA ILE A 72 16.68 -3.22 -19.74
C ILE A 72 15.89 -4.00 -18.71
N TYR A 73 14.70 -3.48 -18.41
CA TYR A 73 13.68 -4.16 -17.63
C TYR A 73 12.79 -5.01 -18.54
N MET A 74 12.32 -6.13 -18.00
CA MET A 74 11.35 -7.02 -18.61
C MET A 74 10.15 -7.09 -17.68
N ASP A 75 9.00 -6.61 -18.15
CA ASP A 75 7.77 -6.52 -17.36
C ASP A 75 6.72 -7.54 -17.83
N LYS A 76 6.07 -8.25 -16.90
CA LYS A 76 4.96 -9.17 -17.20
C LYS A 76 3.80 -8.95 -16.25
N THR A 77 2.68 -8.49 -16.79
CA THR A 77 1.44 -8.31 -16.02
C THR A 77 0.55 -9.54 -16.13
N ILE A 78 0.20 -10.12 -14.98
CA ILE A 78 -0.73 -11.24 -14.87
C ILE A 78 -2.02 -10.74 -14.24
N VAL A 79 -3.15 -10.93 -14.93
CA VAL A 79 -4.49 -10.65 -14.42
C VAL A 79 -5.05 -11.94 -13.80
N LYS A 80 -5.20 -11.96 -12.48
CA LYS A 80 -5.82 -13.09 -11.75
C LYS A 80 -7.25 -12.71 -11.38
N THR A 81 -8.19 -13.59 -11.72
CA THR A 81 -9.59 -13.44 -11.32
C THR A 81 -9.82 -14.20 -10.01
N TYR A 82 -10.25 -13.48 -8.98
CA TYR A 82 -10.58 -14.04 -7.68
C TYR A 82 -12.07 -13.96 -7.46
N LYS A 83 -12.58 -14.87 -6.64
CA LYS A 83 -13.94 -14.79 -6.14
C LYS A 83 -13.94 -13.97 -4.86
N GLU A 84 -14.84 -13.01 -4.74
CA GLU A 84 -15.03 -12.19 -3.53
C GLU A 84 -16.51 -12.17 -3.13
N GLY A 85 -16.76 -12.24 -1.81
CA GLY A 85 -18.10 -12.22 -1.23
C GLY A 85 -18.42 -10.85 -0.66
N ILE A 86 -19.54 -10.25 -1.06
CA ILE A 86 -19.99 -8.95 -0.56
C ILE A 86 -21.18 -9.15 0.39
N PRO A 87 -21.03 -8.85 1.70
CA PRO A 87 -22.11 -9.04 2.66
C PRO A 87 -23.15 -7.91 2.62
N GLN A 88 -24.42 -8.31 2.65
CA GLN A 88 -25.59 -7.45 2.80
C GLN A 88 -26.44 -7.99 3.96
N LEU A 89 -26.71 -7.16 4.97
CA LEU A 89 -27.54 -7.54 6.10
C LEU A 89 -29.01 -7.66 5.66
N ILE A 90 -29.62 -8.82 5.91
CA ILE A 90 -31.00 -9.15 5.52
C ILE A 90 -31.93 -9.11 6.71
N PHE A 91 -31.45 -9.56 7.86
CA PHE A 91 -32.19 -9.56 9.11
C PHE A 91 -31.23 -9.25 10.25
N SER A 92 -31.67 -8.46 11.21
CA SER A 92 -30.95 -8.19 12.44
C SER A 92 -31.93 -8.05 13.60
N LEU A 93 -31.66 -8.77 14.68
CA LEU A 93 -32.35 -8.65 15.95
C LEU A 93 -31.32 -8.51 17.05
N ASN A 94 -31.38 -7.39 17.76
CA ASN A 94 -30.50 -7.08 18.87
C ASN A 94 -31.35 -6.74 20.09
N PHE A 95 -31.09 -7.37 21.23
CA PHE A 95 -31.84 -7.14 22.47
C PHE A 95 -31.02 -7.47 23.71
N VAL A 96 -31.34 -6.81 24.81
CA VAL A 96 -30.73 -7.03 26.11
C VAL A 96 -31.65 -7.83 27.03
N GLU A 97 -31.07 -8.55 27.97
CA GLU A 97 -31.78 -9.26 29.03
C GLU A 97 -31.41 -8.68 30.40
N TYR A 98 -32.39 -8.13 31.10
CA TYR A 98 -32.21 -7.56 32.44
C TYR A 98 -32.29 -8.65 33.52
N ASN A 99 -31.76 -8.34 34.71
CA ASN A 99 -31.67 -9.29 35.82
C ASN A 99 -33.03 -9.78 36.35
N ASP A 100 -34.11 -9.05 36.05
CA ASP A 100 -35.49 -9.43 36.38
C ASP A 100 -36.16 -10.30 35.32
N GLY A 101 -35.42 -10.69 34.26
CA GLY A 101 -35.91 -11.50 33.15
C GLY A 101 -36.65 -10.72 32.06
N CYS A 102 -36.62 -9.38 32.10
CA CYS A 102 -37.17 -8.55 31.05
C CYS A 102 -36.19 -8.49 29.87
N LEU A 103 -36.73 -8.70 28.66
CA LEU A 103 -36.04 -8.48 27.41
C LEU A 103 -36.47 -7.14 26.84
N CYS A 104 -35.52 -6.34 26.37
CA CYS A 104 -35.80 -5.08 25.67
C CYS A 104 -35.03 -5.02 24.37
N LEU A 105 -35.69 -4.53 23.32
CA LEU A 105 -35.03 -4.27 22.04
C LEU A 105 -33.90 -3.25 22.24
N ASN A 106 -32.81 -3.43 21.50
CA ASN A 106 -31.69 -2.50 21.54
C ASN A 106 -32.18 -1.05 21.31
N GLY A 107 -31.69 -0.11 22.12
CA GLY A 107 -32.11 1.30 22.11
C GLY A 107 -33.39 1.62 22.88
N ARG A 108 -34.07 0.62 23.47
CA ARG A 108 -35.16 0.84 24.42
C ARG A 108 -34.66 0.69 25.86
N GLY A 109 -34.94 1.69 26.69
CA GLY A 109 -34.60 1.63 28.12
C GLY A 109 -35.55 0.70 28.87
N HIS A 110 -35.01 -0.04 29.85
CA HIS A 110 -35.78 -0.89 30.77
C HIS A 110 -36.86 -0.10 31.52
N TYR A 111 -36.45 1.05 32.06
CA TYR A 111 -37.33 2.00 32.73
C TYR A 111 -37.20 3.37 32.07
N SER A 112 -38.31 4.00 31.73
CA SER A 112 -38.34 5.37 31.19
C SER A 112 -39.20 6.29 32.07
N GLY A 113 -38.61 7.38 32.56
CA GLY A 113 -39.28 8.36 33.41
C GLY A 113 -38.31 9.44 33.89
N GLY A 114 -38.79 10.67 34.00
CA GLY A 114 -38.04 11.83 34.49
C GLY A 114 -38.93 12.72 35.36
N THR A 115 -38.31 13.68 36.04
CA THR A 115 -39.01 14.72 36.81
C THR A 115 -39.67 15.73 35.90
N SER A 116 -40.92 16.13 36.20
CA SER A 116 -41.47 17.37 35.65
C SER A 116 -40.74 18.57 36.26
N SER A 117 -40.79 19.73 35.61
CA SER A 117 -40.30 21.02 36.15
C SER A 117 -40.95 21.44 37.48
N VAL A 118 -41.95 20.68 37.93
CA VAL A 118 -42.76 20.93 39.14
C VAL A 118 -42.48 19.89 40.25
N GLY A 119 -41.45 19.06 40.10
CA GLY A 119 -41.03 18.09 41.14
C GLY A 119 -41.94 16.86 41.29
N THR A 120 -42.90 16.67 40.38
CA THR A 120 -43.76 15.48 40.39
C THR A 120 -43.02 14.30 39.77
N VAL A 121 -42.87 13.21 40.53
CA VAL A 121 -42.32 11.95 40.03
C VAL A 121 -43.36 11.32 39.10
N ILE A 122 -43.05 11.27 37.80
CA ILE A 122 -43.83 10.47 36.85
C ILE A 122 -43.43 9.01 37.09
N MET A 123 -44.40 8.14 37.37
CA MET A 123 -44.16 6.71 37.54
C MET A 123 -43.36 6.20 36.33
N PRO A 124 -42.16 5.63 36.52
CA PRO A 124 -41.33 5.17 35.42
C PRO A 124 -42.07 4.06 34.68
N ARG A 125 -42.19 4.20 33.35
CA ARG A 125 -42.73 3.15 32.49
C ARG A 125 -41.72 2.02 32.43
N HIS A 126 -42.18 0.83 32.74
CA HIS A 126 -41.41 -0.42 32.60
C HIS A 126 -41.60 -0.97 31.19
N SER A 127 -40.49 -1.21 30.49
CA SER A 127 -40.46 -1.80 29.16
C SER A 127 -40.23 -3.30 29.29
N ASN A 128 -41.07 -4.09 28.64
CA ASN A 128 -40.91 -5.53 28.55
C ASN A 128 -41.34 -6.00 27.15
N ASP A 129 -40.36 -6.23 26.29
CA ASP A 129 -40.56 -6.66 24.90
C ASP A 129 -40.55 -8.20 24.77
N ASN A 130 -40.71 -8.97 25.85
CA ASN A 130 -40.58 -10.44 25.84
C ASN A 130 -41.42 -11.10 24.74
N HIS A 131 -42.67 -10.68 24.57
CA HIS A 131 -43.54 -11.22 23.52
C HIS A 131 -43.01 -10.88 22.11
N VAL A 132 -42.60 -9.62 21.90
CA VAL A 132 -42.08 -9.15 20.61
C VAL A 132 -40.79 -9.89 20.25
N ILE A 133 -39.86 -9.98 21.19
CA ILE A 133 -38.56 -10.63 20.98
C ILE A 133 -38.74 -12.13 20.74
N LYS A 134 -39.63 -12.82 21.46
CA LYS A 134 -39.96 -14.23 21.18
C LYS A 134 -40.53 -14.42 19.76
N SER A 135 -41.37 -13.50 19.32
CA SER A 135 -41.90 -13.51 17.95
C SER A 135 -40.80 -13.30 16.91
N GLU A 136 -39.92 -12.31 17.11
CA GLU A 136 -38.81 -12.03 16.19
C GLU A 136 -37.75 -13.14 16.18
N LEU A 137 -37.48 -13.81 17.30
CA LEU A 137 -36.63 -15.00 17.35
C LEU A 137 -37.24 -16.16 16.54
N SER A 138 -38.55 -16.36 16.64
CA SER A 138 -39.25 -17.37 15.83
C SER A 138 -39.16 -17.06 14.34
N ARG A 139 -39.29 -15.77 13.99
CA ARG A 139 -39.11 -15.28 12.62
C ARG A 139 -37.67 -15.48 12.13
N PHE A 140 -36.66 -15.17 12.95
CA PHE A 140 -35.25 -15.40 12.62
C PHE A 140 -35.00 -16.85 12.20
N TRP A 141 -35.42 -17.82 13.01
CA TRP A 141 -35.22 -19.24 12.70
C TRP A 141 -36.02 -19.71 11.49
N SER A 142 -37.22 -19.16 11.29
CA SER A 142 -37.99 -19.38 10.07
C SER A 142 -37.25 -18.87 8.83
N GLU A 143 -36.64 -17.69 8.90
CA GLU A 143 -35.85 -17.12 7.80
C GLU A 143 -34.56 -17.90 7.54
N VAL A 144 -33.83 -18.34 8.59
CA VAL A 144 -32.68 -19.23 8.44
C VAL A 144 -33.04 -20.48 7.63
N LYS A 145 -34.18 -21.11 7.95
CA LYS A 145 -34.68 -22.28 7.24
C LYS A 145 -35.12 -21.95 5.81
N ARG A 146 -35.91 -20.89 5.62
CA ARG A 146 -36.45 -20.47 4.31
C ARG A 146 -35.34 -20.09 3.32
N LEU A 147 -34.30 -19.41 3.81
CA LEU A 147 -33.16 -18.96 3.01
C LEU A 147 -32.07 -20.03 2.85
N ASN A 148 -32.19 -21.17 3.53
CA ASN A 148 -31.13 -22.16 3.64
C ASN A 148 -29.80 -21.52 4.07
N ALA A 149 -29.87 -20.64 5.07
CA ALA A 149 -28.71 -19.91 5.58
C ALA A 149 -27.82 -20.85 6.40
N VAL A 150 -26.50 -20.75 6.19
CA VAL A 150 -25.52 -21.56 6.93
C VAL A 150 -24.89 -20.76 8.07
N PRO A 151 -24.48 -21.39 9.18
CA PRO A 151 -23.72 -20.69 10.20
C PRO A 151 -22.39 -20.16 9.65
N THR A 152 -21.86 -19.08 10.21
CA THR A 152 -20.63 -18.41 9.72
C THR A 152 -19.40 -19.31 9.64
N ASN A 153 -19.28 -20.34 10.49
CA ASN A 153 -18.19 -21.32 10.41
C ASN A 153 -18.23 -22.20 9.13
N ASN A 154 -19.38 -22.27 8.45
CA ASN A 154 -19.53 -22.97 7.17
C ASN A 154 -19.52 -22.01 5.96
N GLN A 155 -19.22 -20.73 6.20
CA GLN A 155 -19.24 -19.71 5.15
C GLN A 155 -18.28 -20.03 4.01
N ASP A 156 -17.06 -20.48 4.29
CA ASP A 156 -16.05 -20.74 3.25
C ASP A 156 -16.47 -21.87 2.31
N ALA A 157 -17.02 -22.96 2.86
CA ALA A 157 -17.53 -24.07 2.07
C ALA A 157 -18.69 -23.62 1.17
N ARG A 158 -19.59 -22.79 1.72
CA ARG A 158 -20.73 -22.24 0.96
C ARG A 158 -20.28 -21.23 -0.09
N PHE A 159 -19.30 -20.38 0.24
CA PHE A 159 -18.66 -19.47 -0.68
C PHE A 159 -18.11 -20.25 -1.86
N ASN A 160 -17.22 -21.21 -1.62
CA ASN A 160 -16.54 -21.98 -2.66
C ASN A 160 -17.50 -22.72 -3.60
N SER A 161 -18.57 -23.30 -3.06
CA SER A 161 -19.59 -24.01 -3.86
C SER A 161 -20.57 -23.12 -4.63
N THR A 162 -20.70 -21.84 -4.28
CA THR A 162 -21.64 -20.92 -4.94
C THR A 162 -21.05 -20.33 -6.23
N PRO A 163 -21.67 -20.44 -7.42
CA PRO A 163 -21.10 -19.88 -8.65
C PRO A 163 -20.91 -18.36 -8.61
N VAL A 164 -19.96 -17.83 -9.38
CA VAL A 164 -19.82 -16.37 -9.59
C VAL A 164 -21.10 -15.82 -10.22
N GLY A 165 -21.56 -14.67 -9.74
CA GLY A 165 -22.82 -14.03 -10.14
C GLY A 165 -24.04 -14.47 -9.33
N ASN A 166 -23.92 -15.47 -8.45
CA ASN A 166 -24.97 -15.90 -7.53
C ASN A 166 -24.73 -15.39 -6.10
N TRP A 167 -25.60 -15.79 -5.17
CA TRP A 167 -25.51 -15.45 -3.76
C TRP A 167 -25.86 -16.63 -2.86
N TYR A 168 -25.45 -16.54 -1.60
CA TYR A 168 -25.85 -17.46 -0.54
C TYR A 168 -26.11 -16.69 0.75
N PHE A 169 -26.68 -17.35 1.75
CA PHE A 169 -27.02 -16.74 3.03
C PHE A 169 -26.19 -17.35 4.16
N VAL A 170 -25.76 -16.50 5.08
CA VAL A 170 -25.09 -16.90 6.32
C VAL A 170 -25.79 -16.28 7.51
N TYR A 171 -25.76 -16.94 8.66
CA TYR A 171 -26.27 -16.37 9.91
C TYR A 171 -25.25 -16.48 11.03
N LYS A 172 -25.36 -15.58 12.00
CA LYS A 172 -24.56 -15.58 13.23
C LYS A 172 -25.48 -15.26 14.39
N THR A 173 -25.28 -16.01 15.46
CA THR A 173 -25.82 -15.71 16.78
C THR A 173 -24.65 -15.46 17.70
N SER A 174 -24.64 -14.33 18.39
CA SER A 174 -23.62 -14.02 19.39
C SER A 174 -24.22 -13.29 20.57
N SER A 175 -23.51 -13.36 21.69
CA SER A 175 -23.84 -12.60 22.89
C SER A 175 -22.59 -11.92 23.41
N GLU A 176 -22.75 -10.71 23.89
CA GLU A 176 -21.77 -9.98 24.67
C GLU A 176 -22.41 -9.46 25.96
N TYR A 177 -21.62 -8.81 26.81
CA TYR A 177 -22.12 -8.16 28.00
C TYR A 177 -21.98 -6.65 27.84
N THR A 178 -23.06 -5.92 28.10
CA THR A 178 -23.06 -4.45 28.08
C THR A 178 -23.32 -3.91 29.48
N TYR A 179 -22.76 -2.73 29.78
CA TYR A 179 -22.97 -2.08 31.07
C TYR A 179 -24.26 -1.27 31.04
N HIS A 180 -25.17 -1.59 31.95
CA HIS A 180 -26.39 -0.85 32.16
C HIS A 180 -26.29 -0.01 33.44
N VAL A 181 -26.49 1.30 33.30
CA VAL A 181 -26.63 2.21 34.43
C VAL A 181 -28.02 2.01 35.03
N GLY A 182 -28.07 1.60 36.29
CA GLY A 182 -29.34 1.34 36.97
C GLY A 182 -30.15 2.61 37.20
N ASN A 183 -31.46 2.44 37.39
CA ASN A 183 -32.38 3.53 37.63
C ASN A 183 -32.63 3.77 39.14
N PRO A 184 -32.16 4.89 39.72
CA PRO A 184 -32.29 5.16 41.15
C PRO A 184 -33.74 5.36 41.61
N TYR A 185 -34.65 5.76 40.71
CA TYR A 185 -36.06 6.00 41.04
C TYR A 185 -36.84 4.70 41.31
N VAL A 186 -36.38 3.58 40.75
CA VAL A 186 -36.92 2.24 41.00
C VAL A 186 -35.97 1.36 41.81
N LYS A 187 -34.90 1.95 42.35
CA LYS A 187 -33.83 1.24 43.09
C LYS A 187 -33.21 0.09 42.28
N GLU A 188 -33.15 0.23 40.97
CA GLU A 188 -32.48 -0.72 40.10
C GLU A 188 -30.97 -0.45 40.17
N PRO A 189 -30.14 -1.44 40.57
CA PRO A 189 -28.69 -1.28 40.58
C PRO A 189 -28.11 -1.36 39.17
N SER A 190 -27.01 -0.64 38.95
CA SER A 190 -26.21 -0.82 37.74
C SER A 190 -25.68 -2.25 37.66
N SER A 191 -25.64 -2.81 36.45
CA SER A 191 -25.21 -4.19 36.24
C SER A 191 -24.68 -4.40 34.84
N SER A 192 -23.92 -5.49 34.68
CA SER A 192 -23.53 -5.98 33.37
C SER A 192 -24.58 -6.99 32.90
N ILE A 193 -25.24 -6.69 31.78
CA ILE A 193 -26.37 -7.45 31.28
C ILE A 193 -26.03 -8.11 29.93
N PRO A 194 -26.54 -9.32 29.65
CA PRO A 194 -26.39 -9.95 28.34
C PRO A 194 -26.99 -9.08 27.22
N PHE A 195 -26.25 -8.95 26.14
CA PHE A 195 -26.68 -8.32 24.90
C PHE A 195 -26.54 -9.34 23.76
N TYR A 196 -27.68 -9.69 23.15
CA TYR A 196 -27.75 -10.73 22.13
C TYR A 196 -27.87 -10.13 20.74
N HIS A 197 -27.25 -10.80 19.78
CA HIS A 197 -27.20 -10.45 18.36
C HIS A 197 -27.59 -11.65 17.51
N TYR A 198 -28.57 -11.46 16.63
CA TYR A 198 -29.07 -12.45 15.69
C TYR A 198 -29.15 -11.82 14.31
N ASP A 199 -28.23 -12.21 13.44
CA ASP A 199 -28.06 -11.59 12.13
C ASP A 199 -28.07 -12.64 11.02
N ILE A 200 -28.67 -12.28 9.89
CA ILE A 200 -28.60 -13.03 8.62
C ILE A 200 -28.04 -12.09 7.56
N TRP A 201 -27.02 -12.54 6.85
CA TRP A 201 -26.45 -11.84 5.71
C TRP A 201 -26.66 -12.62 4.42
N ARG A 202 -26.91 -11.89 3.35
CA ARG A 202 -26.71 -12.34 1.97
C ARG A 202 -25.28 -12.03 1.58
N ILE A 203 -24.59 -13.00 0.99
CA ILE A 203 -23.24 -12.83 0.46
C ILE A 203 -23.32 -12.97 -1.05
N ASP A 204 -23.14 -11.87 -1.77
CA ASP A 204 -23.07 -11.87 -3.24
C ASP A 204 -21.67 -12.33 -3.68
N VAL A 205 -21.63 -13.27 -4.61
CA VAL A 205 -20.38 -13.82 -5.14
C VAL A 205 -20.03 -13.10 -6.44
N SER A 206 -18.98 -12.29 -6.38
CA SER A 206 -18.47 -11.56 -7.55
C SER A 206 -17.08 -12.02 -7.94
N SER A 207 -16.68 -11.73 -9.17
CA SER A 207 -15.31 -11.87 -9.63
C SER A 207 -14.59 -10.53 -9.54
N LYS A 208 -13.43 -10.51 -8.90
CA LYS A 208 -12.53 -9.35 -8.89
C LYS A 208 -11.23 -9.70 -9.57
N GLN A 209 -10.84 -8.90 -10.54
CA GLN A 209 -9.53 -9.01 -11.16
C GLN A 209 -8.52 -8.27 -10.30
N LYS A 210 -7.38 -8.90 -10.03
CA LYS A 210 -6.18 -8.19 -9.56
C LYS A 210 -5.08 -8.40 -10.57
N GLU A 211 -4.38 -7.32 -10.85
CA GLU A 211 -3.22 -7.32 -11.71
C GLU A 211 -1.96 -7.39 -10.84
N THR A 212 -0.98 -8.17 -11.28
CA THR A 212 0.33 -8.22 -10.65
C THR A 212 1.37 -8.14 -11.76
N THR A 213 2.20 -7.11 -11.72
CA THR A 213 3.31 -6.93 -12.65
C THR A 213 4.59 -7.44 -12.01
N TYR A 214 5.23 -8.38 -12.68
CA TYR A 214 6.57 -8.86 -12.37
C TYR A 214 7.55 -8.07 -13.22
N THR A 215 8.65 -7.61 -12.61
CA THR A 215 9.70 -6.85 -13.29
C THR A 215 11.03 -7.54 -13.03
N GLU A 216 11.73 -7.88 -14.10
CA GLU A 216 13.07 -8.46 -14.06
C GLU A 216 14.05 -7.53 -14.79
N ILE A 217 15.33 -7.60 -14.47
CA ILE A 217 16.38 -6.92 -15.23
C ILE A 217 16.98 -7.95 -16.19
N ALA A 218 16.86 -7.71 -17.50
CA ALA A 218 17.55 -8.54 -18.49
C ALA A 218 19.06 -8.30 -18.44
N TYR A 219 19.45 -7.02 -18.42
CA TYR A 219 20.83 -6.56 -18.25
C TYR A 219 20.89 -5.06 -17.97
N VAL A 220 22.03 -4.62 -17.46
CA VAL A 220 22.46 -3.23 -17.33
C VAL A 220 23.63 -2.99 -18.27
N PHE A 221 23.63 -1.91 -19.03
CA PHE A 221 24.72 -1.51 -19.90
C PHE A 221 25.33 -0.20 -19.41
N ASP A 222 26.58 -0.27 -18.97
CA ASP A 222 27.38 0.90 -18.62
C ASP A 222 28.09 1.39 -19.88
N LEU A 223 27.65 2.54 -20.38
CA LEU A 223 28.16 3.13 -21.61
C LEU A 223 29.61 3.62 -21.44
N LYS A 224 30.01 4.01 -20.22
CA LYS A 224 31.36 4.50 -19.93
C LYS A 224 32.41 3.40 -20.12
N TYR A 225 32.10 2.19 -19.63
CA TYR A 225 33.01 1.05 -19.75
C TYR A 225 32.66 0.11 -20.91
N LEU A 226 31.63 0.43 -21.70
CA LEU A 226 31.08 -0.42 -22.77
C LEU A 226 30.85 -1.86 -22.29
N THR A 227 30.31 -1.98 -21.08
CA THR A 227 30.24 -3.24 -20.35
C THR A 227 28.80 -3.57 -19.97
N TYR A 228 28.43 -4.83 -20.12
CA TYR A 228 27.12 -5.34 -19.72
C TYR A 228 27.23 -6.01 -18.36
N TYR A 229 26.19 -5.88 -17.55
CA TYR A 229 26.04 -6.53 -16.27
C TYR A 229 24.67 -7.22 -16.20
N ASP A 230 24.59 -8.32 -15.46
CA ASP A 230 23.31 -8.95 -15.15
C ASP A 230 22.59 -8.25 -13.98
N SER A 231 21.47 -8.84 -13.53
CA SER A 231 20.68 -8.32 -12.42
C SER A 231 21.39 -8.36 -11.06
N GLU A 232 22.42 -9.20 -10.92
CA GLU A 232 23.21 -9.33 -9.69
C GLU A 232 24.42 -8.38 -9.68
N GLY A 233 24.68 -7.70 -10.80
CA GLY A 233 25.81 -6.79 -10.99
C GLY A 233 27.07 -7.48 -11.52
N GLU A 234 26.97 -8.73 -11.95
CA GLU A 234 28.09 -9.47 -12.52
C GLU A 234 28.27 -9.13 -14.00
N GLN A 235 29.52 -8.98 -14.43
CA GLN A 235 29.82 -8.63 -15.81
C GLN A 235 29.47 -9.78 -16.77
N ILE A 236 28.74 -9.46 -17.84
CA ILE A 236 28.33 -10.40 -18.88
C ILE A 236 28.73 -9.92 -20.27
N SER A 237 28.71 -10.83 -21.24
CA SER A 237 28.90 -10.51 -22.65
C SER A 237 27.61 -9.96 -23.28
N LEU A 238 27.73 -9.24 -24.41
CA LEU A 238 26.59 -8.83 -25.23
C LEU A 238 25.72 -10.04 -25.62
N GLN A 239 26.32 -11.19 -25.93
CA GLN A 239 25.57 -12.39 -26.31
C GLN A 239 24.70 -12.91 -25.15
N GLN A 240 25.20 -12.86 -23.92
CA GLN A 240 24.43 -13.22 -22.72
C GLN A 240 23.31 -12.21 -22.45
N ALA A 241 23.60 -10.91 -22.59
CA ALA A 241 22.61 -9.85 -22.44
C ALA A 241 21.41 -10.05 -23.40
N LEU A 242 21.69 -10.27 -24.68
CA LEU A 242 20.65 -10.55 -25.69
C LEU A 242 19.93 -11.88 -25.45
N ALA A 243 20.63 -12.89 -24.91
CA ALA A 243 20.01 -14.16 -24.55
C ALA A 243 19.04 -14.03 -23.37
N ASN A 244 19.38 -13.22 -22.36
CA ASN A 244 18.52 -12.92 -21.22
C ASN A 244 17.23 -12.20 -21.64
N GLU A 245 17.37 -11.16 -22.49
CA GLU A 245 16.22 -10.44 -23.05
C GLU A 245 15.29 -11.42 -23.79
N LYS A 246 15.84 -12.22 -24.71
CA LYS A 246 15.07 -13.22 -25.47
C LYS A 246 14.44 -14.30 -24.57
N TYR A 247 15.10 -14.70 -23.49
CA TYR A 247 14.56 -15.65 -22.51
C TYR A 247 13.28 -15.12 -21.86
N TYR A 248 13.26 -13.83 -21.48
CA TYR A 248 12.08 -13.20 -20.91
C TYR A 248 10.99 -12.92 -21.95
N GLU A 249 11.35 -12.49 -23.16
CA GLU A 249 10.41 -12.32 -24.28
C GLU A 249 9.67 -13.62 -24.61
N ASN A 250 10.39 -14.74 -24.67
CA ASN A 250 9.80 -16.07 -24.91
C ASN A 250 8.81 -16.50 -23.80
N GLN A 251 8.90 -15.91 -22.62
CA GLN A 251 7.98 -16.12 -21.50
C GLN A 251 6.84 -15.09 -21.46
N GLY A 252 6.76 -14.20 -22.44
CA GLY A 252 5.72 -13.18 -22.56
C GLY A 252 5.94 -11.93 -21.70
N TYR A 253 7.19 -11.64 -21.33
CA TYR A 253 7.55 -10.33 -20.77
C TYR A 253 7.71 -9.30 -21.90
N ILE A 254 7.48 -8.03 -21.56
CA ILE A 254 7.59 -6.88 -22.47
C ILE A 254 8.76 -6.02 -22.02
N ARG A 255 9.58 -5.61 -22.99
CA ARG A 255 10.78 -4.79 -22.79
C ARG A 255 10.45 -3.35 -22.36
N ARG A 256 11.20 -2.83 -21.40
CA ARG A 256 11.22 -1.41 -21.00
C ARG A 256 12.66 -0.94 -20.73
N LEU A 257 13.06 0.17 -21.35
CA LEU A 257 14.36 0.81 -21.13
C LEU A 257 14.25 1.89 -20.04
N SER A 258 15.24 1.93 -19.15
CA SER A 258 15.52 3.07 -18.27
C SER A 258 16.93 3.55 -18.50
N THR A 259 17.13 4.87 -18.58
CA THR A 259 18.45 5.48 -18.73
C THR A 259 18.73 6.38 -17.53
N GLU A 260 19.84 6.13 -16.84
CA GLU A 260 20.37 6.96 -15.77
C GLU A 260 21.68 7.63 -16.22
N GLY A 261 22.07 8.71 -15.55
CA GLY A 261 23.26 9.49 -15.92
C GLY A 261 23.09 10.26 -17.24
N MET A 262 24.21 10.66 -17.83
CA MET A 262 24.25 11.36 -19.11
C MET A 262 25.60 11.21 -19.81
N THR A 263 25.62 11.55 -21.09
CA THR A 263 26.84 11.76 -21.86
C THR A 263 26.87 13.21 -22.30
N VAL A 264 27.98 13.90 -22.05
CA VAL A 264 28.14 15.33 -22.36
C VAL A 264 29.50 15.64 -22.95
N ASP A 265 29.53 16.61 -23.87
CA ASP A 265 30.75 17.24 -24.36
C ASP A 265 30.90 18.61 -23.69
N ALA A 266 31.99 18.79 -22.95
CA ALA A 266 32.33 20.02 -22.25
C ALA A 266 33.39 20.81 -23.02
N TYR A 267 33.10 22.09 -23.27
CA TYR A 267 33.98 23.02 -23.96
C TYR A 267 34.64 23.92 -22.93
N ILE A 268 35.97 23.87 -22.82
CA ILE A 268 36.74 24.53 -21.77
C ILE A 268 37.58 25.64 -22.40
N LYS A 269 37.53 26.81 -21.77
CA LYS A 269 38.34 27.99 -22.11
C LYS A 269 38.66 28.77 -20.84
N ASP A 270 39.91 29.19 -20.69
CA ASP A 270 40.39 29.93 -19.51
C ASP A 270 40.05 29.18 -18.19
N GLU A 271 40.31 27.86 -18.17
CA GLU A 271 40.01 26.92 -17.07
C GLU A 271 38.52 26.76 -16.68
N LYS A 272 37.61 27.36 -17.46
CA LYS A 272 36.17 27.32 -17.21
C LYS A 272 35.43 26.62 -18.33
N ILE A 273 34.36 25.93 -17.94
CA ILE A 273 33.41 25.33 -18.86
C ILE A 273 32.52 26.46 -19.39
N ILE A 274 32.66 26.78 -20.67
CA ILE A 274 31.90 27.86 -21.32
C ILE A 274 30.65 27.34 -22.03
N LYS A 275 30.60 26.04 -22.32
CA LYS A 275 29.48 25.38 -22.99
C LYS A 275 29.49 23.89 -22.66
N ILE A 276 28.29 23.31 -22.55
CA ILE A 276 28.06 21.86 -22.47
C ILE A 276 27.05 21.47 -23.55
N GLU A 277 27.32 20.38 -24.26
CA GLU A 277 26.38 19.74 -25.18
C GLU A 277 26.06 18.32 -24.72
N LYS A 278 24.77 18.00 -24.56
CA LYS A 278 24.32 16.64 -24.30
C LYS A 278 24.36 15.82 -25.59
N GLN A 279 24.87 14.59 -25.52
CA GLN A 279 24.88 13.63 -26.63
C GLN A 279 23.60 12.77 -26.65
#